data_AF-X1JZL6-F1
#
_entry.id   AF-X1JZL6-F1
#
_cell.length_a   1.000
_cell.length_b   1.000
_cell.length_c   1.000
_cell.angle_alpha   90.00
_cell.angle_beta   90.00
_cell.angle_gamma   90.00
#
_symmetry.space_group_name_H-M   'P 1'
#
loop_
_entity.id
_entity.type
_entity.pdbx_description
1 polymer ?
#
loop_
_entity_poly.entity_id
_entity_poly.type
_entity_poly.pdbx_seq_one_letter_code
_entity_poly.pdbx_strand_id
1 'polypeptide(L)'
;MPHQLVWLIFLLPLFSFIIISFFVRPFVKPESKVAGYVIITALFGSLALSTWALMAVMAAPHHELAMPDISWVVIEDGVTIQIGLIMDSLTAVMLIVVTVVSLMVQIYSQGYMHRDPGYHRYFAFMSLFTASMIGLVLADNLLF
;
A
#
# COMPACT_ATOMS: atom_id res chain seq x y z
N MET A 1 18.23 5.99 6.30
CA MET A 1 16.84 6.34 5.92
C MET A 1 16.00 6.50 7.17
N PRO A 2 15.04 7.44 7.23
CA PRO A 2 13.94 7.32 8.19
C PRO A 2 13.10 6.09 7.78
N HIS A 3 13.30 4.97 8.48
CA HIS A 3 12.57 3.70 8.32
C HIS A 3 11.04 3.89 8.33
N GLN A 4 10.57 4.95 9.00
CA GLN A 4 9.16 5.37 9.06
C GLN A 4 8.52 5.61 7.69
N LEU A 5 9.29 5.99 6.66
CA LEU A 5 8.73 6.24 5.31
C LEU A 5 8.29 4.96 4.58
N VAL A 6 8.85 3.81 4.93
CA VAL A 6 8.47 2.53 4.30
C VAL A 6 7.03 2.15 4.66
N TRP A 7 6.64 2.38 5.91
CA TRP A 7 5.26 2.20 6.37
C TRP A 7 4.24 2.98 5.52
N LEU A 8 4.63 4.17 5.03
CA LEU A 8 3.73 4.99 4.21
C LEU A 8 3.38 4.34 2.87
N ILE A 9 4.25 3.48 2.32
CA ILE A 9 3.96 2.76 1.06
C ILE A 9 2.69 1.90 1.22
N PHE A 10 2.56 1.23 2.36
CA PHE A 10 1.38 0.46 2.74
C PHE A 10 0.21 1.34 3.19
N LEU A 11 0.48 2.38 3.98
CA LEU A 11 -0.56 3.20 4.59
C LEU A 11 -1.28 4.10 3.60
N LEU A 12 -0.64 4.57 2.53
CA LEU A 12 -1.28 5.44 1.53
C LEU A 12 -2.53 4.81 0.88
N PRO A 13 -2.48 3.60 0.29
CA PRO A 13 -3.68 2.96 -0.26
C PRO A 13 -4.67 2.57 0.84
N LEU A 14 -4.22 2.30 2.07
CA LEU A 14 -5.13 2.06 3.20
C LEU A 14 -5.91 3.33 3.59
N PHE A 15 -5.24 4.49 3.65
CA PHE A 15 -5.90 5.77 3.89
C PHE A 15 -6.85 6.14 2.75
N SER A 16 -6.48 5.87 1.50
CA SER A 16 -7.39 6.02 0.36
C SER A 16 -8.65 5.18 0.54
N PHE A 17 -8.56 3.93 1.01
CA PHE A 17 -9.72 3.09 1.31
C PHE A 17 -10.63 3.73 2.38
N ILE A 18 -10.05 4.23 3.47
CA ILE A 18 -10.79 4.89 4.55
C ILE A 18 -11.49 6.15 4.02
N ILE A 19 -10.76 6.99 3.27
CA ILE A 19 -11.31 8.22 2.68
C ILE A 19 -12.47 7.88 1.74
N ILE A 20 -12.30 6.91 0.85
CA ILE A 20 -13.35 6.55 -0.10
C ILE A 20 -14.57 5.96 0.63
N SER A 21 -14.35 5.09 1.61
CA SER A 21 -15.42 4.37 2.30
C SER A 21 -16.25 5.25 3.23
N PHE A 22 -15.61 6.13 4.00
CA PHE A 22 -16.27 6.95 5.02
C PHE A 22 -16.61 8.36 4.57
N PHE A 23 -15.89 8.92 3.59
CA PHE A 23 -16.07 10.32 3.18
C PHE A 23 -16.55 10.48 1.74
N VAL A 24 -16.07 9.69 0.78
CA VAL A 24 -16.51 9.83 -0.62
C VAL A 24 -17.85 9.12 -0.83
N ARG A 25 -17.95 7.84 -0.48
CA ARG A 25 -19.14 7.03 -0.71
C ARG A 25 -20.43 7.56 -0.04
N PRO A 26 -20.41 8.06 1.22
CA PRO A 26 -21.63 8.54 1.87
C PRO A 26 -22.08 9.95 1.43
N PHE A 27 -21.13 10.80 1.02
CA PHE A 27 -21.39 12.23 0.81
C PHE A 27 -21.31 12.68 -0.66
N VAL A 28 -20.70 11.89 -1.55
CA VAL A 28 -20.48 12.26 -2.95
C VAL A 28 -21.35 11.41 -3.87
N LYS A 29 -21.87 12.02 -4.95
CA LYS A 29 -22.65 11.30 -5.96
C LYS A 29 -21.80 10.24 -6.69
N PRO A 30 -22.33 9.04 -6.98
CA PRO A 30 -21.61 7.96 -7.69
C PRO A 30 -21.02 8.36 -9.04
N GLU A 31 -21.65 9.31 -9.74
CA GLU A 31 -21.18 9.84 -11.04
C GLU A 31 -19.85 10.60 -10.95
N SER A 32 -19.47 11.03 -9.75
CA SER A 32 -18.25 11.77 -9.50
C SER A 32 -17.02 10.86 -9.51
N LYS A 33 -16.02 11.26 -10.31
CA LYS A 33 -14.72 10.56 -10.45
C LYS A 33 -13.78 10.73 -9.24
N VAL A 34 -14.25 11.34 -8.14
CA VAL A 34 -13.44 11.66 -6.96
C VAL A 34 -12.77 10.42 -6.36
N ALA A 35 -13.48 9.30 -6.23
CA ALA A 35 -12.90 8.07 -5.68
C ALA A 35 -11.71 7.55 -6.52
N GLY A 36 -11.79 7.64 -7.85
CA GLY A 36 -10.69 7.29 -8.74
C GLY A 36 -9.48 8.19 -8.53
N TYR A 37 -9.66 9.50 -8.41
CA TYR A 37 -8.55 10.42 -8.15
C TYR A 37 -7.91 10.19 -6.77
N VAL A 38 -8.69 9.86 -5.74
CA VAL A 38 -8.16 9.56 -4.40
C VAL A 38 -7.21 8.36 -4.44
N ILE A 39 -7.61 7.25 -5.05
CA ILE A 39 -6.73 6.08 -5.14
C ILE A 39 -5.53 6.32 -6.06
N ILE A 40 -5.70 7.00 -7.20
CA ILE A 40 -4.61 7.24 -8.15
C ILE A 40 -3.53 8.11 -7.51
N THR A 41 -3.92 9.15 -6.77
CA THR A 41 -2.98 10.01 -6.05
C THR A 41 -2.24 9.24 -4.94
N ALA A 42 -2.94 8.40 -4.18
CA ALA A 42 -2.33 7.54 -3.17
C ALA A 42 -1.35 6.52 -3.78
N LEU A 43 -1.70 5.88 -4.90
CA LEU A 43 -0.83 4.93 -5.60
C LEU A 43 0.36 5.59 -6.26
N PHE A 44 0.21 6.81 -6.78
CA PHE A 44 1.33 7.58 -7.28
C PHE A 44 2.33 7.92 -6.17
N GLY A 45 1.84 8.33 -4.99
CA GLY A 45 2.67 8.53 -3.81
C GLY A 45 3.37 7.24 -3.36
N SER A 46 2.64 6.12 -3.38
CA SER A 46 3.19 4.80 -3.03
C SER A 46 4.30 4.39 -4.00
N LEU A 47 4.08 4.58 -5.31
CA LEU A 47 5.09 4.31 -6.34
C LEU A 47 6.35 5.18 -6.17
N ALA A 48 6.18 6.48 -5.89
CA ALA A 48 7.31 7.38 -5.65
C ALA A 48 8.11 6.99 -4.40
N LEU A 49 7.44 6.53 -3.35
CA LEU A 49 8.12 6.01 -2.16
C LEU A 49 8.79 4.66 -2.43
N SER A 50 8.18 3.77 -3.22
CA SER A 50 8.78 2.50 -3.62
C SER A 50 10.02 2.69 -4.49
N THR A 51 10.02 3.64 -5.44
CA THR A 51 11.21 3.95 -6.26
C THR A 51 12.33 4.51 -5.41
N TRP A 52 11.99 5.38 -4.46
CA TRP A 52 12.95 5.88 -3.49
C TRP A 52 13.50 4.76 -2.59
N ALA A 53 12.65 3.86 -2.10
CA ALA A 53 13.07 2.70 -1.30
C ALA A 53 13.99 1.76 -2.09
N LEU A 54 13.72 1.52 -3.39
CA LEU A 54 14.61 0.73 -4.24
C LEU A 54 16.00 1.38 -4.36
N MET A 55 16.07 2.69 -4.64
CA MET A 55 17.34 3.41 -4.68
C MET A 55 18.08 3.35 -3.33
N ALA A 56 17.34 3.40 -2.22
CA ALA A 56 17.87 3.28 -0.87
C ALA A 56 18.54 1.93 -0.62
N VAL A 57 17.83 0.86 -0.96
CA VAL A 57 18.27 -0.52 -0.80
C VAL A 57 19.49 -0.77 -1.68
N MET A 58 19.50 -0.30 -2.94
CA MET A 58 20.64 -0.45 -3.82
C MET A 58 21.90 0.31 -3.36
N ALA A 59 21.72 1.39 -2.61
CA ALA A 59 22.83 2.15 -2.02
C ALA A 59 23.30 1.59 -0.67
N ALA A 60 22.55 0.69 -0.05
CA ALA A 60 22.84 0.15 1.27
C ALA A 60 23.88 -0.99 1.19
N PRO A 61 24.74 -1.14 2.22
CA PRO A 61 25.57 -2.33 2.37
C PRO A 61 24.71 -3.59 2.36
N HIS A 62 25.16 -4.64 1.67
CA HIS A 62 24.42 -5.91 1.49
C HIS A 62 23.09 -5.81 0.73
N HIS A 63 22.74 -4.64 0.21
CA HIS A 63 21.46 -4.37 -0.45
C HIS A 63 20.23 -4.70 0.40
N GLU A 64 20.31 -4.36 1.69
CA GLU A 64 19.24 -4.56 2.67
C GLU A 64 19.16 -3.34 3.60
N LEU A 65 17.94 -2.97 4.00
CA LEU A 65 17.71 -1.95 5.01
C LEU A 65 17.26 -2.63 6.30
N ALA A 66 18.07 -2.50 7.35
CA ALA A 66 17.69 -2.97 8.68
C ALA A 66 16.47 -2.19 9.20
N MET A 67 15.37 -2.89 9.40
CA MET A 67 14.14 -2.36 9.98
C MET A 67 14.01 -2.87 11.42
N PRO A 68 13.64 -2.01 12.38
CA PRO A 68 13.40 -2.45 13.75
C PRO A 68 12.07 -3.20 13.84
N ASP A 69 12.09 -4.34 14.51
CA ASP A 69 10.89 -5.13 14.77
C ASP A 69 10.06 -4.50 15.91
N ILE A 70 8.74 -4.55 15.77
CA ILE A 70 7.79 -4.07 16.78
C ILE A 70 7.13 -5.29 17.42
N SER A 71 7.27 -5.47 18.73
CA SER A 71 6.55 -6.54 19.43
C SER A 71 5.04 -6.31 19.34
N TRP A 72 4.32 -7.30 18.80
CA TRP A 72 2.87 -7.23 18.60
C TRP A 72 2.11 -7.97 19.69
N VAL A 73 2.43 -9.26 19.89
CA VAL A 73 1.80 -10.11 20.90
C VAL A 73 2.87 -10.89 21.63
N VAL A 74 2.87 -10.80 22.96
CA VAL A 74 3.69 -11.62 23.85
C VAL A 74 2.78 -12.65 24.51
N ILE A 75 3.04 -13.93 24.28
CA ILE A 75 2.31 -15.04 24.90
C ILE A 75 3.09 -15.49 26.14
N GLU A 76 2.39 -15.83 27.23
CA GLU A 76 2.98 -16.18 28.54
C GLU A 76 3.98 -17.35 28.54
N ASP A 77 4.15 -18.07 27.42
CA ASP A 77 5.13 -19.15 27.23
C ASP A 77 6.43 -18.71 26.51
N GLY A 78 6.69 -17.41 26.40
CA GLY A 78 7.92 -16.86 25.81
C GLY A 78 7.92 -16.74 24.28
N VAL A 79 6.79 -17.04 23.63
CA VAL A 79 6.60 -16.78 22.20
C VAL A 79 6.21 -15.30 22.02
N THR A 80 7.08 -14.53 21.39
CA THR A 80 6.79 -13.14 20.99
C THR A 80 6.58 -13.08 19.49
N ILE A 81 5.38 -12.70 19.07
CA ILE A 81 5.07 -12.39 17.68
C ILE A 81 5.46 -10.93 17.44
N GLN A 82 6.30 -10.73 16.43
CA GLN A 82 6.80 -9.42 16.04
C GLN A 82 6.11 -8.99 14.74
N ILE A 83 5.96 -7.68 14.58
CA ILE A 83 5.59 -7.04 13.32
C ILE A 83 6.84 -6.31 12.89
N GLY A 84 7.56 -6.89 11.94
CA GLY A 84 8.69 -6.28 11.26
C GLY A 84 8.33 -5.94 9.82
N LEU A 85 9.23 -5.21 9.15
CA LEU A 85 9.16 -5.05 7.70
C LEU A 85 10.45 -5.57 7.10
N ILE A 86 10.37 -6.48 6.14
CA ILE A 86 11.54 -6.86 5.36
C ILE A 86 11.73 -5.85 4.23
N MET A 87 12.93 -5.31 4.12
CA MET A 87 13.29 -4.39 3.05
C MET A 87 14.64 -4.79 2.45
N ASP A 88 14.59 -5.82 1.61
CA ASP A 88 15.69 -6.29 0.79
C ASP A 88 15.49 -5.90 -0.69
N SER A 89 16.43 -6.29 -1.54
CA SER A 89 16.36 -6.03 -2.98
C SER A 89 15.15 -6.66 -3.66
N LEU A 90 14.73 -7.86 -3.23
CA LEU A 90 13.62 -8.58 -3.82
C LEU A 90 12.30 -7.87 -3.47
N THR A 91 12.09 -7.56 -2.20
CA THR A 91 10.94 -6.81 -1.69
C THR A 91 10.85 -5.44 -2.36
N ALA A 92 11.96 -4.72 -2.49
CA ALA A 92 11.96 -3.42 -3.16
C ALA A 92 11.51 -3.50 -4.63
N VAL A 93 11.96 -4.51 -5.38
CA VAL A 93 11.51 -4.74 -6.76
C VAL A 93 10.03 -5.13 -6.81
N MET A 94 9.58 -6.01 -5.90
CA MET A 94 8.19 -6.43 -5.83
C MET A 94 7.24 -5.26 -5.53
N LEU A 95 7.64 -4.33 -4.67
CA LEU A 95 6.88 -3.10 -4.40
C LEU A 95 6.69 -2.25 -5.66
N ILE A 96 7.72 -2.12 -6.49
CA ILE A 96 7.60 -1.41 -7.78
C ILE A 96 6.58 -2.10 -8.67
N VAL A 97 6.69 -3.42 -8.84
CA VAL A 97 5.78 -4.18 -9.70
C VAL A 97 4.33 -4.02 -9.24
N VAL A 98 4.06 -4.22 -7.96
CA VAL A 98 2.71 -4.12 -7.39
C VAL A 98 2.15 -2.70 -7.53
N THR A 99 2.93 -1.66 -7.21
CA THR A 99 2.47 -0.27 -7.28
C THR A 99 2.25 0.21 -8.73
N VAL A 100 3.12 -0.15 -9.67
CA VAL A 100 2.96 0.19 -11.10
C VAL A 100 1.74 -0.50 -11.69
N VAL A 101 1.60 -1.81 -11.51
CA VAL A 101 0.46 -2.57 -12.04
C VAL A 101 -0.84 -2.05 -11.44
N SER A 102 -0.86 -1.81 -10.12
CA SER A 102 -2.03 -1.25 -9.45
C SER A 102 -2.39 0.13 -10.00
N LEU A 103 -1.41 1.02 -10.19
CA LEU A 103 -1.64 2.36 -10.74
C LEU A 103 -2.23 2.30 -12.16
N MET A 104 -1.67 1.46 -13.03
CA MET A 104 -2.17 1.29 -14.40
C MET A 104 -3.60 0.75 -14.41
N VAL A 105 -3.89 -0.24 -13.56
CA VAL A 105 -5.25 -0.78 -13.39
C VAL A 105 -6.21 0.32 -12.95
N GLN A 106 -5.85 1.18 -11.99
CA GLN A 106 -6.77 2.24 -11.55
C GLN A 106 -7.02 3.31 -12.62
N ILE A 107 -5.98 3.70 -13.36
CA ILE A 107 -6.13 4.65 -14.48
C ILE A 107 -7.06 4.06 -15.54
N TYR A 108 -6.88 2.79 -15.89
CA TYR A 108 -7.77 2.10 -16.82
C TYR A 108 -9.22 2.02 -16.28
N SER A 109 -9.38 1.62 -15.01
CA SER A 109 -10.67 1.47 -14.37
C SER A 109 -11.47 2.76 -14.26
N GLN A 110 -10.80 3.92 -14.27
CA GLN A 110 -11.47 5.22 -14.27
C GLN A 110 -12.28 5.47 -15.55
N GLY A 111 -11.82 4.95 -16.69
CA GLY A 111 -12.55 4.95 -17.95
C GLY A 111 -13.55 3.80 -18.05
N TYR A 112 -13.14 2.61 -17.63
CA TYR A 112 -13.95 1.39 -17.72
C TYR A 112 -15.23 1.44 -16.88
N MET A 113 -15.14 1.94 -15.64
CA MET A 113 -16.28 2.04 -14.72
C MET A 113 -17.11 3.32 -14.93
N HIS A 114 -16.94 4.02 -16.05
CA HIS A 114 -17.65 5.27 -16.29
C HIS A 114 -19.18 5.03 -16.32
N ARG A 115 -19.91 5.78 -15.48
CA ARG A 115 -21.37 5.70 -15.28
C ARG A 115 -21.87 4.41 -14.59
N ASP A 116 -20.98 3.61 -14.01
CA ASP A 116 -21.39 2.48 -13.19
C ASP A 116 -21.84 2.96 -11.78
N PRO A 117 -23.02 2.56 -11.28
CA PRO A 117 -23.50 2.96 -9.95
C PRO A 117 -22.61 2.45 -8.80
N GLY A 118 -21.82 1.40 -9.03
CA GLY A 118 -20.87 0.81 -8.10
C GLY A 118 -19.48 1.46 -8.09
N TYR A 119 -19.27 2.58 -8.79
CA TYR A 119 -17.97 3.24 -8.97
C TYR A 119 -17.19 3.43 -7.65
N HIS A 120 -17.77 4.06 -6.63
CA HIS A 120 -17.07 4.29 -5.34
C HIS A 120 -16.73 3.00 -4.60
N ARG A 121 -17.62 2.00 -4.65
CA ARG A 121 -17.41 0.70 -3.98
C ARG A 121 -16.26 -0.05 -4.62
N TYR A 122 -16.18 -0.04 -5.95
CA TYR A 122 -15.08 -0.65 -6.68
C TYR A 122 -13.73 -0.06 -6.25
N PHE A 123 -13.59 1.28 -6.29
CA PHE A 123 -12.34 1.93 -5.93
C PHE A 123 -11.96 1.76 -4.46
N ALA A 124 -12.93 1.70 -3.55
CA ALA A 124 -12.67 1.36 -2.15
C ALA A 124 -12.04 -0.04 -2.03
N PHE A 125 -12.68 -1.07 -2.60
CA PHE A 125 -12.17 -2.44 -2.51
C PHE A 125 -10.83 -2.62 -3.21
N MET A 126 -10.63 -1.97 -4.34
CA MET A 126 -9.33 -2.00 -5.01
C MET A 126 -8.24 -1.32 -4.18
N SER A 127 -8.56 -0.24 -3.46
CA SER A 127 -7.62 0.43 -2.55
C SER A 127 -7.22 -0.49 -1.39
N LEU A 128 -8.19 -1.20 -0.81
CA LEU A 128 -7.94 -2.18 0.24
C LEU A 128 -7.11 -3.36 -0.28
N PHE A 129 -7.44 -3.87 -1.48
CA PHE A 129 -6.69 -4.95 -2.12
C PHE A 129 -5.21 -4.57 -2.34
N THR A 130 -4.95 -3.39 -2.89
CA THR A 130 -3.56 -2.93 -3.07
C THR A 130 -2.84 -2.72 -1.74
N ALA A 131 -3.51 -2.18 -0.72
CA ALA A 131 -2.93 -2.07 0.62
C ALA A 131 -2.54 -3.45 1.17
N SER A 132 -3.44 -4.43 1.13
CA SER A 132 -3.14 -5.80 1.56
C SER A 132 -2.01 -6.43 0.77
N MET A 133 -1.95 -6.23 -0.54
CA MET A 133 -0.88 -6.77 -1.38
C MET A 133 0.50 -6.16 -1.03
N ILE A 134 0.55 -4.85 -0.79
CA ILE A 134 1.79 -4.19 -0.35
C ILE A 134 2.18 -4.66 1.05
N GLY A 135 1.22 -4.80 1.97
CA GLY A 135 1.46 -5.35 3.30
C GLY A 135 2.08 -6.74 3.23
N LEU A 136 1.51 -7.64 2.42
CA LEU A 136 2.03 -8.99 2.21
C LEU A 136 3.45 -9.02 1.64
N VAL A 137 3.81 -8.06 0.78
CA VAL A 137 5.16 -7.96 0.22
C VAL A 137 6.18 -7.46 1.25
N LEU A 138 5.72 -6.68 2.23
CA LEU A 138 6.56 -6.15 3.31
C LEU A 138 6.63 -7.07 4.54
N ALA A 139 5.75 -8.06 4.62
CA ALA A 139 5.65 -9.09 5.65
C ALA A 139 7.02 -9.66 6.04
N ASP A 140 7.32 -9.69 7.33
CA ASP A 140 8.53 -10.32 7.85
C ASP A 140 8.31 -11.74 8.36
N ASN A 141 7.05 -12.15 8.52
CA ASN A 141 6.69 -13.48 8.99
C ASN A 141 5.35 -13.97 8.43
N LEU A 142 4.89 -15.16 8.87
CA LEU A 142 3.62 -15.74 8.37
C LEU A 142 2.36 -15.09 8.98
N LEU A 143 2.51 -14.42 10.12
CA LEU A 143 1.43 -13.74 10.83
C LEU A 143 1.36 -12.24 10.46
N PHE A 144 2.47 -11.68 10.00
CA PHE A 144 2.57 -10.34 9.43
C PHE A 144 3.45 -10.32 8.20
#